data_AF-A0A9X1V763-F1
#
_entry.id   AF-A0A9X1V763-F1
#
_cell.length_a   1.000
_cell.length_b   1.000
_cell.length_c   1.000
_cell.angle_alpha   90.00
_cell.angle_beta   90.00
_cell.angle_gamma   90.00
#
_symmetry.space_group_name_H-M   'P 1'
#
loop_
_entity.id
_entity.type
_entity.pdbx_description
1 polymer ?
#
loop_
_entity_poly.entity_id
_entity_poly.type
_entity_poly.pdbx_seq_one_letter_code
_entity_poly.pdbx_strand_id
1 'polypeptide(L)'
;MKTLSRNELVQKSVAIFKGRTEAVLFATSDGQFFIFKDRANMHAKSQKTPLKVYEIERSEVEDQLPKEKETKAAASTKSKPKTVEQIKADVEDTEDLEKLAAMLKEEQEGKDRTTAVEAIQNRIAELEPKED
;
A
#
# COMPACT_ATOMS: atom_id res chain seq x y z
N MET A 1 -21.63 -16.21 -13.62
CA MET A 1 -21.20 -15.86 -12.25
C MET A 1 -19.80 -15.29 -12.33
N LYS A 2 -19.53 -14.14 -11.71
CA LYS A 2 -18.17 -13.64 -11.58
C LYS A 2 -17.47 -14.47 -10.50
N THR A 3 -16.37 -15.13 -10.86
CA THR A 3 -15.51 -15.83 -9.92
C THR A 3 -14.40 -14.90 -9.47
N LEU A 4 -14.21 -14.76 -8.17
CA LEU A 4 -13.12 -13.97 -7.60
C LEU A 4 -11.80 -14.75 -7.64
N SER A 5 -10.72 -14.03 -7.88
CA SER A 5 -9.37 -14.58 -7.83
C SER A 5 -8.91 -14.75 -6.38
N ARG A 6 -7.95 -15.65 -6.12
CA ARG A 6 -7.38 -15.86 -4.77
C ARG A 6 -6.94 -14.54 -4.13
N ASN A 7 -6.29 -13.66 -4.88
CA ASN A 7 -5.84 -12.36 -4.38
C ASN A 7 -7.00 -11.45 -3.91
N GLU A 8 -8.12 -11.42 -4.64
CA GLU A 8 -9.31 -10.66 -4.23
C GLU A 8 -9.96 -11.24 -2.98
N LEU A 9 -9.92 -12.57 -2.82
CA LEU A 9 -10.43 -13.25 -1.63
C LEU A 9 -9.53 -12.97 -0.41
N VAL A 10 -8.21 -12.97 -0.60
CA VAL A 10 -7.22 -12.60 0.43
C VAL A 10 -7.47 -11.17 0.91
N GLN A 11 -7.62 -10.21 -0.02
CA GLN A 11 -7.91 -8.82 0.36
C GLN A 11 -9.22 -8.65 1.14
N LYS A 12 -10.27 -9.37 0.74
CA LYS A 12 -11.54 -9.36 1.48
C LYS A 12 -11.45 -10.04 2.84
N SER A 13 -10.63 -11.07 2.96
CA SER A 13 -10.42 -11.79 4.22
C SER A 13 -9.76 -10.91 5.29
N VAL A 14 -8.97 -9.90 4.90
CA VAL A 14 -8.38 -8.88 5.81
C VAL A 14 -9.43 -8.29 6.76
N ALA A 15 -10.54 -7.82 6.19
CA ALA A 15 -11.61 -7.21 6.98
C ALA A 15 -12.29 -8.20 7.91
N ILE A 16 -12.33 -9.48 7.53
CA ILE A 16 -12.92 -10.56 8.33
C ILE A 16 -11.98 -10.94 9.47
N PHE A 17 -10.67 -11.04 9.22
CA PHE A 17 -9.66 -11.31 10.25
C PHE A 17 -9.51 -10.17 11.26
N LYS A 18 -9.70 -8.89 10.86
CA LYS A 18 -9.66 -7.75 11.80
C LYS A 18 -10.68 -7.86 12.95
N GLY A 19 -11.79 -8.56 12.73
CA GLY A 19 -12.83 -8.76 13.75
C GLY A 19 -12.89 -10.19 14.32
N ARG A 20 -11.94 -11.07 13.99
CA ARG A 20 -11.98 -12.49 14.37
C ARG A 20 -10.64 -13.01 14.86
N THR A 21 -10.69 -14.01 15.73
CA THR A 21 -9.51 -14.68 16.29
C THR A 21 -9.09 -15.92 15.50
N GLU A 22 -9.84 -16.28 14.46
CA GLU A 22 -9.56 -17.45 13.63
C GLU A 22 -8.21 -17.33 12.92
N ALA A 23 -7.47 -18.43 12.84
CA ALA A 23 -6.19 -18.50 12.16
C ALA A 23 -6.33 -18.80 10.65
N VAL A 24 -7.43 -19.43 10.24
CA VAL A 24 -7.65 -19.86 8.86
C VAL A 24 -9.09 -19.56 8.46
N LEU A 25 -9.27 -19.08 7.23
CA LEU A 25 -10.57 -18.92 6.58
C LEU A 25 -10.57 -19.67 5.26
N PHE A 26 -11.70 -20.31 4.96
CA PHE A 26 -11.94 -20.99 3.71
C PHE A 26 -12.84 -20.11 2.84
N ALA A 27 -12.30 -19.64 1.72
CA ALA A 27 -13.01 -18.79 0.79
C ALA A 27 -13.42 -19.58 -0.46
N THR A 28 -14.68 -19.47 -0.88
CA THR A 28 -15.12 -20.02 -2.16
C THR A 28 -14.95 -19.00 -3.28
N SER A 29 -14.77 -19.46 -4.51
CA SER A 29 -14.57 -18.59 -5.68
C SER A 29 -15.75 -17.66 -6.00
N ASP A 30 -16.88 -17.80 -5.32
CA ASP A 30 -18.03 -16.89 -5.37
C ASP A 30 -17.93 -15.71 -4.36
N GLY A 31 -16.91 -15.71 -3.49
CA GLY A 31 -16.69 -14.67 -2.49
C GLY A 31 -17.26 -14.93 -1.11
N GLN A 32 -17.80 -16.13 -0.85
CA GLN A 32 -18.20 -16.50 0.50
C GLN A 32 -17.02 -17.01 1.32
N PHE A 33 -17.05 -16.72 2.62
CA PHE A 33 -16.02 -17.12 3.59
C PHE A 33 -16.63 -18.00 4.66
N PHE A 34 -15.89 -19.04 5.03
CA PHE A 34 -16.27 -20.03 6.01
C PHE A 34 -15.12 -20.27 6.99
N ILE A 35 -15.47 -20.58 8.22
CA ILE A 35 -14.49 -20.96 9.26
C ILE A 35 -14.10 -22.44 9.07
N PHE A 36 -15.05 -23.27 8.64
CA PHE A 36 -14.85 -24.71 8.48
C PHE A 36 -14.74 -25.11 7.01
N LYS A 37 -13.71 -25.90 6.70
CA LYS A 37 -13.44 -26.47 5.37
C LYS A 37 -14.62 -27.27 4.82
N ASP A 38 -15.25 -28.07 5.68
CA ASP A 38 -16.39 -28.91 5.27
C ASP A 38 -17.58 -28.08 4.81
N ARG A 39 -17.82 -26.93 5.46
CA ARG A 39 -18.89 -26.01 5.08
C ARG A 39 -18.61 -25.32 3.76
N ALA A 40 -17.35 -24.91 3.54
CA ALA A 40 -16.93 -24.35 2.25
C ALA A 40 -17.04 -25.38 1.12
N ASN A 41 -16.63 -26.62 1.38
CA ASN A 41 -16.74 -27.72 0.41
C ASN A 41 -18.20 -28.07 0.10
N MET A 42 -19.07 -28.11 1.11
CA MET A 42 -20.51 -28.34 0.90
C MET A 42 -21.11 -27.24 0.04
N HIS A 43 -20.79 -25.97 0.32
CA HIS A 43 -21.26 -24.86 -0.50
C HIS A 43 -20.73 -24.93 -1.93
N ALA A 44 -19.43 -25.20 -2.10
CA ALA A 44 -18.82 -25.34 -3.42
C ALA A 44 -19.40 -26.47 -4.27
N LYS A 45 -19.81 -27.58 -3.64
CA LYS A 45 -20.45 -28.75 -4.28
C LYS A 45 -21.95 -28.59 -4.46
N SER A 46 -22.61 -27.76 -3.66
CA SER A 46 -24.06 -27.52 -3.73
C SER A 46 -24.46 -26.59 -4.88
N GLN A 47 -23.50 -25.89 -5.48
CA GLN A 47 -23.75 -25.01 -6.62
C GLN A 47 -23.79 -25.80 -7.93
N LYS A 48 -24.58 -25.30 -8.89
CA LYS A 48 -24.67 -25.87 -10.25
C LYS A 48 -23.32 -25.85 -11.00
N THR A 49 -22.42 -24.96 -10.59
CA THR A 49 -21.05 -24.86 -11.12
C THR A 49 -20.06 -25.16 -9.99
N PRO A 50 -19.08 -26.05 -10.20
CA PRO A 50 -18.10 -26.38 -9.17
C PRO A 50 -17.26 -25.14 -8.83
N LEU A 51 -17.40 -24.66 -7.59
CA LEU A 51 -16.59 -23.56 -7.08
C LEU A 51 -15.26 -24.10 -6.55
N LYS A 52 -14.22 -23.26 -6.59
CA LYS A 52 -12.94 -23.56 -5.95
C LYS A 52 -12.99 -23.08 -4.51
N VAL A 53 -12.49 -23.89 -3.60
CA VAL A 53 -12.26 -23.52 -2.20
C VAL A 53 -10.78 -23.17 -2.05
N TYR A 54 -10.52 -22.00 -1.51
CA TYR A 54 -9.20 -21.50 -1.18
C TYR A 54 -9.05 -21.48 0.32
N GLU A 55 -7.93 -21.99 0.81
CA GLU A 55 -7.54 -21.90 2.21
C GLU A 55 -6.69 -20.62 2.35
N ILE A 56 -7.12 -19.72 3.22
CA ILE A 56 -6.49 -18.43 3.46
C ILE A 56 -6.08 -18.41 4.92
N GLU A 57 -4.78 -18.45 5.15
CA GLU A 57 -4.21 -18.33 6.49
C GLU A 57 -4.09 -16.86 6.87
N ARG A 58 -4.29 -16.57 8.15
CA ARG A 58 -4.15 -15.22 8.70
C ARG A 58 -2.74 -14.67 8.48
N SER A 59 -1.71 -15.50 8.60
CA SER A 59 -0.32 -15.14 8.32
C SER A 59 -0.13 -14.67 6.87
N GLU A 60 -0.68 -15.39 5.88
CA GLU A 60 -0.62 -15.01 4.45
C GLU A 60 -1.31 -13.66 4.19
N VAL A 61 -2.33 -13.33 4.98
CA VAL A 61 -3.05 -12.06 4.92
C VAL A 61 -2.26 -10.96 5.62
N GLU A 62 -1.75 -11.20 6.83
CA GLU A 62 -0.94 -10.24 7.61
C GLU A 62 0.37 -9.88 6.90
N ASP A 63 0.99 -10.81 6.16
CA ASP A 63 2.16 -10.54 5.32
C ASP A 63 1.81 -9.78 4.03
N GLN A 64 0.57 -9.87 3.55
CA GLN A 64 0.06 -9.12 2.39
C GLN A 64 -0.62 -7.80 2.76
N LEU A 65 -0.96 -7.58 4.04
CA LEU A 65 -1.15 -6.23 4.52
C LEU A 65 0.21 -5.54 4.44
N PRO A 66 0.31 -4.34 3.86
CA PRO A 66 1.43 -3.49 4.22
C PRO A 66 1.39 -3.37 5.74
N LYS A 67 2.42 -3.88 6.43
CA LYS A 67 2.63 -3.64 7.85
C LYS A 67 2.50 -2.14 8.03
N GLU A 68 1.38 -1.69 8.58
CA GLU A 68 1.24 -0.36 9.12
C GLU A 68 2.22 -0.31 10.30
N LYS A 69 3.50 -0.03 9.99
CA LYS A 69 4.30 0.78 10.88
C LYS A 69 3.49 2.06 11.04
N GLU A 70 3.08 2.33 12.26
CA GLU A 70 2.91 3.69 12.74
C GLU A 70 4.17 4.48 12.35
N THR A 71 4.11 5.11 11.19
CA THR A 71 4.83 6.34 10.86
C THR A 71 4.07 6.92 9.67
N LYS A 72 3.65 8.17 9.86
CA LYS A 72 2.94 9.02 8.92
C LYS A 72 3.45 8.86 7.47
N ALA A 73 2.50 8.93 6.54
CA ALA A 73 2.69 9.28 5.13
C ALA A 73 3.56 8.33 4.27
N ALA A 74 2.97 7.22 3.82
CA ALA A 74 3.34 6.61 2.55
C ALA A 74 2.08 6.11 1.83
N ALA A 75 1.24 7.06 1.44
CA ALA A 75 0.17 6.82 0.48
C ALA A 75 0.78 6.58 -0.90
N SER A 76 1.18 5.34 -1.18
CA SER A 76 1.29 4.84 -2.55
C SER A 76 -0.12 4.58 -3.10
N THR A 77 -0.88 5.66 -3.30
CA THR A 77 -2.05 5.65 -4.17
C THR A 77 -1.90 6.79 -5.14
N LYS A 78 -1.36 6.47 -6.32
CA LYS A 78 -1.64 7.19 -7.57
C LYS A 78 -1.46 8.71 -7.41
N SER A 79 -0.21 9.14 -7.24
CA SER A 79 0.18 10.52 -7.02
C SER A 79 -0.55 11.45 -7.98
N LYS A 80 -1.52 12.19 -7.45
CA LYS A 80 -1.85 13.51 -8.02
C LYS A 80 -0.50 14.24 -8.14
N PRO A 81 -0.19 14.85 -9.28
CA PRO A 81 1.08 15.54 -9.41
C PRO A 81 1.15 16.62 -8.32
N LYS A 82 2.08 16.48 -7.36
CA LYS A 82 2.36 17.51 -6.37
C LYS A 82 2.61 18.82 -7.13
N THR A 83 1.96 19.89 -6.67
CA THR A 83 2.16 21.24 -7.21
C THR A 83 3.48 21.79 -6.68
N VAL A 84 4.05 22.77 -7.37
CA VAL A 84 5.32 23.41 -6.98
C VAL A 84 5.23 23.96 -5.55
N GLU A 85 4.09 24.50 -5.16
CA GLU A 85 3.85 25.05 -3.81
C GLU A 85 3.94 23.98 -2.71
N GLN A 86 3.44 22.77 -2.98
CA GLN A 86 3.54 21.65 -2.05
C GLN A 86 4.98 21.15 -1.93
N ILE A 87 5.73 21.15 -3.02
CA ILE A 87 7.15 20.77 -3.00
C ILE A 87 7.95 21.80 -2.19
N LYS A 88 7.67 23.09 -2.35
CA LYS A 88 8.32 24.15 -1.55
C LYS A 88 8.05 23.97 -0.06
N ALA A 89 6.79 23.75 0.33
CA ALA A 89 6.45 23.54 1.74
C ALA A 89 7.11 22.28 2.32
N ASP A 90 7.14 21.17 1.57
CA ASP A 90 7.82 19.93 2.00
C ASP A 90 9.34 20.15 2.16
N VAL A 91 9.96 20.95 1.28
CA VAL A 91 11.39 21.28 1.31
C VAL A 91 11.73 22.18 2.50
N GLU A 92 10.91 23.18 2.81
CA GLU A 92 11.12 24.06 3.97
C GLU A 92 11.06 23.28 5.30
N ASP A 93 10.15 22.30 5.40
CA ASP A 93 10.01 21.43 6.59
C ASP A 93 11.09 20.33 6.66
N THR A 94 11.83 20.11 5.56
CA THR A 94 12.89 19.10 5.50
C THR A 94 14.25 19.71 5.86
N GLU A 95 14.82 19.22 6.97
CA GLU A 95 16.14 19.60 7.49
C GLU A 95 17.24 18.57 7.17
N ASP A 96 16.90 17.53 6.41
CA ASP A 96 17.75 16.39 6.10
C ASP A 96 18.33 16.53 4.68
N LEU A 97 19.65 16.73 4.60
CA LEU A 97 20.38 16.91 3.34
C LEU A 97 20.25 15.71 2.40
N GLU A 98 20.24 14.47 2.92
CA GLU A 98 20.11 13.27 2.07
C GLU A 98 18.72 13.20 1.45
N LYS A 99 17.68 13.55 2.21
CA LYS A 99 16.31 13.62 1.68
C LYS A 99 16.16 14.72 0.64
N LEU A 100 16.73 15.90 0.87
CA LEU A 100 16.68 16.99 -0.10
C LEU A 100 17.42 16.62 -1.40
N ALA A 101 18.57 15.96 -1.31
CA ALA A 101 19.29 15.47 -2.47
C ALA A 101 18.49 14.41 -3.25
N ALA A 102 17.78 13.52 -2.55
CA ALA A 102 16.87 12.56 -3.18
C ALA A 102 15.69 13.26 -3.88
N MET A 103 15.08 14.26 -3.24
CA MET A 103 13.99 15.06 -3.82
C MET A 103 14.44 15.84 -5.05
N LEU A 104 15.66 16.39 -5.03
CA LEU A 104 16.27 17.06 -6.18
C LEU A 104 16.34 16.11 -7.37
N LYS A 105 16.87 14.91 -7.13
CA LYS A 105 17.05 13.90 -8.16
C LYS A 105 15.70 13.41 -8.72
N GLU A 106 14.72 13.16 -7.85
CA GLU A 106 13.37 12.79 -8.29
C GLU A 106 12.68 13.89 -9.12
N GLU A 107 12.85 15.17 -8.77
CA GLU A 107 12.25 16.26 -9.55
C GLU A 107 12.95 16.40 -10.91
N GLN A 108 14.28 16.25 -10.98
CA GLN A 108 15.08 16.30 -12.20
C GLN A 108 14.81 15.11 -13.14
N GLU A 109 14.70 13.89 -12.60
CA GLU A 109 14.35 12.69 -13.38
C GLU A 109 12.86 12.69 -13.79
N GLY A 110 12.03 13.46 -13.08
CA GLY A 110 10.60 13.55 -13.27
C GLY A 110 10.19 14.67 -14.23
N LYS A 111 9.71 15.78 -13.67
CA LYS A 111 9.09 16.89 -14.44
C LYS A 111 10.04 18.04 -14.68
N ASP A 112 11.21 18.02 -14.05
CA ASP A 112 12.26 19.04 -14.11
C ASP A 112 11.68 20.46 -14.01
N ARG A 113 10.83 20.68 -13.00
CA ARG A 113 10.26 22.01 -12.79
C ARG A 113 11.31 22.88 -12.16
N THR A 114 11.90 23.77 -12.95
CA THR A 114 12.93 24.75 -12.54
C THR A 114 12.63 25.39 -11.18
N THR A 115 11.40 25.86 -10.96
CA THR A 115 11.02 26.54 -9.71
C THR A 115 11.01 25.62 -8.47
N ALA A 116 10.80 24.32 -8.66
CA ALA A 116 10.85 23.33 -7.59
C ALA A 116 12.31 22.88 -7.33
N VAL A 117 13.08 22.68 -8.40
CA VAL A 117 14.51 22.37 -8.34
C VAL A 117 15.27 23.49 -7.63
N GLU A 118 15.04 24.76 -7.98
CA GLU A 118 15.66 25.91 -7.33
C GLU A 118 15.33 25.98 -5.83
N ALA A 119 14.10 25.66 -5.43
CA ALA A 119 13.71 25.66 -4.02
C ALA A 119 14.47 24.58 -3.23
N ILE A 120 14.60 23.37 -3.79
CA ILE A 120 15.35 22.27 -3.19
C ILE A 120 16.85 22.63 -3.10
N GLN A 121 17.44 23.17 -4.16
CA GLN A 121 18.86 23.58 -4.18
C GLN A 121 19.14 24.68 -3.17
N ASN A 122 18.29 25.70 -3.10
CA ASN A 122 18.43 26.78 -2.12
C ASN A 122 18.42 26.23 -0.69
N ARG A 123 17.52 25.29 -0.40
CA ARG A 123 17.43 24.67 0.92
C ARG A 123 18.65 23.81 1.26
N ILE A 124 19.15 23.04 0.29
CA ILE A 124 20.41 22.29 0.44
C ILE A 124 21.55 23.26 0.74
N ALA A 125 21.65 24.38 0.00
CA ALA A 125 22.69 25.38 0.20
C ALA A 125 22.57 26.16 1.53
N GLU A 126 21.37 26.23 2.14
CA GLU A 126 21.16 26.75 3.49
C GLU A 126 21.62 25.77 4.58
N LEU A 127 21.46 24.46 4.33
CA LEU A 127 21.77 23.41 5.29
C LEU A 127 23.20 22.88 5.15
N GLU A 128 23.83 23.02 3.98
CA GLU A 128 25.25 22.78 3.83
C GLU A 128 26.02 23.85 4.61
N PRO A 129 26.83 23.46 5.62
CA PRO A 129 27.67 24.41 6.31
C PRO A 129 28.65 25.00 5.30
N LYS A 130 28.60 26.32 5.08
CA LYS A 130 29.71 27.01 4.42
C LYS A 130 30.92 26.82 5.32
N GLU A 131 31.83 25.94 4.92
CA GLU A 131 33.18 25.93 5.47
C GLU A 131 33.86 27.23 5.02
N ASP A 132 33.94 28.21 5.92
CA ASP A 132 34.82 29.39 5.86
C ASP A 132 36.18 29.05 6.49
#